data_AF-A0A853DLZ6-F1
#
_entry.id   AF-A0A853DLZ6-F1
#
_cell.length_a   1.000
_cell.length_b   1.000
_cell.length_c   1.000
_cell.angle_alpha   90.00
_cell.angle_beta   90.00
_cell.angle_gamma   90.00
#
_symmetry.space_group_name_H-M   'P 1'
#
loop_
_entity.id
_entity.type
_entity.pdbx_description
1 polymer ?
#
loop_
_entity_poly.entity_id
_entity_poly.type
_entity_poly.pdbx_seq_one_letter_code
_entity_poly.pdbx_strand_id
1 'polypeptide(L)'
;MIARDEIARVLIDALRIDAADHTTFELVAEKGQEQEDLTPAFAALEHDAPGSLDGAKDAAVLPLNQEPDTFLRDLEAVRGK
;
A
#
# COMPACT_ATOMS: atom_id res chain seq x y z
N MET A 1 19.74 9.45 -3.30
CA MET A 1 19.42 9.01 -1.92
C MET A 1 18.22 9.82 -1.50
N ILE A 2 17.23 9.20 -0.89
CA ILE A 2 16.02 9.88 -0.43
C ILE A 2 16.30 10.43 0.98
N ALA A 3 16.05 11.72 1.18
CA ALA A 3 16.19 12.39 2.45
C ALA A 3 15.00 12.11 3.38
N ARG A 4 15.18 12.31 4.69
CA ARG A 4 14.15 11.95 5.70
C ARG A 4 12.91 12.83 5.61
N ASP A 5 13.08 14.09 5.26
CA ASP A 5 12.02 15.06 5.00
C ASP A 5 11.22 14.70 3.75
N GLU A 6 11.86 14.20 2.69
CA GLU A 6 11.16 13.68 1.51
C GLU A 6 10.29 12.47 1.85
N ILE A 7 10.79 11.51 2.64
CA ILE A 7 10.00 10.36 3.13
C ILE A 7 8.82 10.85 3.97
N ALA A 8 9.05 11.79 4.89
CA ALA A 8 8.01 12.34 5.75
C ALA A 8 6.91 13.05 4.94
N ARG A 9 7.29 13.80 3.90
CA ARG A 9 6.34 14.45 2.97
C ARG A 9 5.44 13.43 2.31
N VAL A 10 6.01 12.38 1.70
CA VAL A 10 5.24 11.31 1.03
C VAL A 10 4.26 10.64 1.97
N LEU A 11 4.70 10.31 3.20
CA LEU A 11 3.82 9.67 4.19
C LEU A 11 2.67 10.58 4.64
N ILE A 12 2.93 11.88 4.82
CA ILE A 12 1.89 12.85 5.21
C ILE A 12 0.89 13.08 4.07
N ASP A 13 1.38 13.17 2.84
CA ASP A 13 0.55 13.36 1.65
C ASP A 13 -0.34 12.14 1.39
N ALA A 14 0.19 10.93 1.57
CA ALA A 14 -0.58 9.68 1.45
C ALA A 14 -1.80 9.63 2.41
N LEU A 15 -1.72 10.27 3.58
CA LEU A 15 -2.85 10.36 4.51
C LEU A 15 -3.96 11.32 4.06
N ARG A 16 -3.69 12.17 3.07
CA ARG A 16 -4.58 13.25 2.61
C ARG A 16 -5.07 13.06 1.18
N ILE A 17 -4.41 12.22 0.41
CA ILE A 17 -4.74 11.93 -0.97
C ILE A 17 -5.62 10.68 -0.99
N ASP A 18 -6.89 10.83 -1.35
CA ASP A 18 -7.84 9.71 -1.42
C ASP A 18 -7.34 8.59 -2.35
N ALA A 19 -6.66 8.94 -3.45
CA ALA A 19 -6.09 7.99 -4.39
C ALA A 19 -4.89 7.19 -3.83
N ALA A 20 -4.36 7.54 -2.66
CA ALA A 20 -3.31 6.75 -2.00
C ALA A 20 -3.89 5.54 -1.24
N ASP A 21 -5.19 5.52 -0.98
CA ASP A 21 -5.85 4.45 -0.23
C ASP A 21 -5.74 3.09 -0.95
N HIS A 22 -5.42 2.04 -0.21
CA HIS A 22 -5.21 0.68 -0.73
C HIS A 22 -4.21 0.62 -1.91
N THR A 23 -3.07 1.28 -1.77
CA THR A 23 -1.98 1.24 -2.76
C THR A 23 -0.64 0.91 -2.12
N THR A 24 0.25 0.29 -2.91
CA THR A 24 1.69 0.19 -2.59
C THR A 24 2.46 1.20 -3.43
N PHE A 25 3.09 2.17 -2.77
CA PHE A 25 3.88 3.22 -3.40
C PHE A 25 5.38 2.98 -3.20
N GLU A 26 6.10 2.73 -4.29
CA GLU A 26 7.56 2.55 -4.29
C GLU A 26 8.26 3.89 -4.50
N LEU A 27 8.94 4.40 -3.47
CA LEU A 27 9.67 5.66 -3.53
C LEU A 27 11.12 5.42 -3.98
N VAL A 28 11.50 6.00 -5.11
CA VAL A 28 12.85 5.88 -5.70
C VAL A 28 13.48 7.24 -5.96
N ALA A 29 14.80 7.35 -5.77
CA ALA A 29 15.54 8.57 -6.09
C ALA A 29 16.06 8.53 -7.53
N GLU A 30 15.39 9.23 -8.43
CA GLU A 30 15.81 9.41 -9.82
C GLU A 30 16.28 10.84 -10.11
N LYS A 31 17.03 11.02 -11.21
CA LYS A 31 17.43 12.36 -11.65
C LYS A 31 16.24 13.07 -12.28
N GLY A 32 15.85 14.21 -11.73
CA GLY A 32 14.76 15.01 -12.27
C GLY A 32 14.36 16.13 -11.33
N GLN A 33 13.32 16.86 -11.73
CA GLN A 33 12.64 17.79 -10.84
C GLN A 33 11.72 16.99 -9.90
N GLU A 34 11.72 17.38 -8.62
CA GLU A 34 10.81 16.83 -7.62
C GLU A 34 9.35 17.16 -7.98
N GLN A 35 8.45 16.20 -7.76
CA GLN A 35 7.01 16.40 -7.96
C GLN A 35 6.43 17.26 -6.83
N GLU A 36 5.79 18.38 -7.18
CA GLU A 36 5.10 19.26 -6.22
C GLU A 36 3.77 18.65 -5.72
N ASP A 37 3.10 17.87 -6.57
CA ASP A 37 1.85 17.17 -6.26
C ASP A 37 2.02 15.66 -6.53
N LEU A 38 1.76 14.85 -5.51
CA LEU A 38 1.86 13.39 -5.59
C LEU A 38 0.54 12.72 -6.02
N THR A 39 -0.58 13.47 -6.10
CA THR A 39 -1.89 12.93 -6.48
C THR A 39 -1.85 12.14 -7.80
N PRO A 40 -1.22 12.64 -8.88
CA PRO A 40 -1.16 11.89 -10.13
C PRO A 40 -0.30 10.62 -10.03
N ALA A 41 0.70 10.60 -9.15
CA ALA A 41 1.56 9.44 -8.94
C ALA A 41 0.79 8.33 -8.22
N PHE A 42 0.02 8.67 -7.17
CA PHE A 42 -0.86 7.72 -6.49
C PHE A 42 -1.99 7.22 -7.40
N ALA A 43 -2.65 8.12 -8.13
CA ALA A 43 -3.75 7.75 -9.04
C ALA A 43 -3.34 6.82 -10.19
N ALA A 44 -2.04 6.73 -10.49
CA ALA A 44 -1.51 5.82 -11.51
C ALA A 44 -1.21 4.41 -10.97
N LEU A 45 -1.29 4.20 -9.65
CA LEU A 45 -1.05 2.89 -9.03
C LEU A 45 -2.23 1.95 -9.24
N GLU A 46 -1.92 0.66 -9.16
CA GLU A 46 -2.95 -0.37 -9.09
C GLU A 46 -3.40 -0.49 -7.63
N HIS A 47 -4.70 -0.31 -7.40
CA HIS A 47 -5.28 -0.43 -6.07
C HIS A 47 -5.54 -1.90 -5.74
N ASP A 48 -5.41 -2.23 -4.45
CA ASP A 48 -5.79 -3.54 -3.96
C ASP A 48 -7.28 -3.78 -4.20
N ALA A 49 -7.63 -5.02 -4.53
CA ALA A 49 -9.03 -5.37 -4.72
C ALA A 49 -9.80 -5.20 -3.39
N PRO A 50 -11.03 -4.66 -3.40
CA PRO A 50 -11.80 -4.45 -2.18
C PRO A 50 -11.95 -5.75 -1.36
N GLY A 51 -11.49 -5.71 -0.11
CA GLY A 51 -11.52 -6.85 0.81
C GLY A 51 -10.51 -7.96 0.51
N SER A 52 -9.57 -7.72 -0.41
CA SER A 52 -8.38 -8.57 -0.58
C SER A 52 -7.52 -8.53 0.68
N LEU A 53 -6.89 -9.65 1.01
CA LEU A 53 -5.85 -9.72 2.04
C LEU A 53 -4.45 -9.46 1.44
N ASP A 54 -4.32 -9.68 0.14
CA ASP A 54 -3.08 -9.54 -0.62
C ASP A 54 -3.10 -8.23 -1.41
N GLY A 55 -1.92 -7.64 -1.60
CA GLY A 55 -1.76 -6.45 -2.45
C GLY A 55 -1.97 -6.77 -3.93
N ALA A 56 -2.32 -5.77 -4.73
CA ALA A 56 -2.73 -5.94 -6.14
C ALA A 56 -1.75 -6.74 -7.02
N LYS A 57 -0.45 -6.70 -6.70
CA LYS A 57 0.62 -7.36 -7.47
C LYS A 57 1.35 -8.45 -6.68
N ASP A 58 0.82 -8.85 -5.54
CA ASP A 58 1.39 -9.93 -4.76
C ASP A 58 1.24 -11.25 -5.50
N ALA A 59 2.31 -12.05 -5.49
CA ALA A 59 2.26 -13.39 -6.05
C ALA A 59 1.44 -14.30 -5.13
N ALA A 60 0.53 -15.08 -5.70
CA ALA A 60 -0.27 -16.07 -4.96
C ALA A 60 0.57 -17.29 -4.54
N VAL A 61 1.48 -17.10 -3.60
CA VAL A 61 2.44 -18.12 -3.12
C VAL A 61 1.92 -18.89 -1.91
N LEU A 62 1.01 -18.31 -1.13
CA LEU A 62 0.41 -18.93 0.04
C LEU A 62 -1.11 -18.66 0.02
N PRO A 63 -1.93 -19.63 -0.40
CA PRO A 63 -3.38 -19.45 -0.38
C PRO A 63 -3.90 -19.44 1.07
N LEU A 64 -4.98 -18.69 1.34
CA LEU A 64 -5.55 -18.51 2.68
C LEU A 64 -5.79 -19.82 3.45
N ASN A 65 -6.21 -20.89 2.78
CA ASN A 65 -6.46 -22.18 3.43
C ASN A 65 -5.19 -22.98 3.82
N GLN A 66 -4.02 -22.48 3.44
CA GLN A 66 -2.71 -23.01 3.83
C GLN A 66 -2.04 -22.12 4.90
N GLU A 67 -2.68 -21.03 5.30
CA GLU A 67 -2.24 -20.22 6.44
C GLU A 67 -2.33 -21.02 7.75
N PRO A 68 -1.51 -20.70 8.76
CA PRO A 68 -1.60 -21.34 10.07
C PRO A 68 -2.97 -21.17 10.73
N ASP A 69 -3.44 -22.19 11.46
CA ASP A 69 -4.72 -22.15 12.19
C ASP A 69 -4.86 -20.95 13.14
N THR A 70 -3.75 -20.43 13.67
CA THR A 70 -3.74 -19.20 14.48
C THR A 70 -4.16 -17.99 13.67
N PHE A 71 -3.63 -17.83 12.45
CA PHE A 71 -3.98 -16.72 11.56
C PHE A 71 -5.45 -16.76 11.18
N LEU A 72 -5.97 -17.93 10.80
CA LEU A 72 -7.37 -18.08 10.41
C LEU A 72 -8.34 -17.71 11.54
N ARG A 73 -8.05 -18.15 12.78
CA ARG A 73 -8.86 -17.79 13.96
C ARG A 73 -8.81 -16.31 14.27
N ASP A 74 -7.63 -15.70 14.18
CA ASP A 74 -7.47 -14.26 14.46
C ASP A 74 -8.18 -13.41 13.40
N LEU A 75 -8.08 -13.81 12.13
CA LEU A 75 -8.78 -13.18 11.02
C LEU A 75 -10.31 -13.23 11.19
N GLU A 76 -10.85 -14.37 11.59
CA GLU A 76 -12.28 -14.51 11.88
C GLU A 76 -12.72 -13.58 13.02
N ALA A 77 -11.90 -13.44 14.08
CA ALA A 77 -12.19 -12.58 15.22
C ALA A 77 -12.23 -11.08 14.88
N VAL A 78 -11.44 -10.61 13.89
CA VAL A 78 -11.47 -9.21 13.44
C VAL A 78 -12.53 -8.94 12.38
N ARG A 79 -12.89 -9.93 11.54
CA ARG A 79 -13.94 -9.78 10.51
C ARG A 79 -15.36 -9.81 11.09
N GLY A 80 -15.54 -10.40 12.27
CA GLY A 80 -16.83 -10.47 12.96
C GLY A 80 -17.21 -9.19 13.75
N LYS A 81 -16.41 -8.13 13.64
CA LYS A 81 -16.66 -6.80 14.25
C LYS A 81 -17.01 -5.78 13.18
#